data_AF-A0A1F5YN70-F1
#
_entry.id   AF-A0A1F5YN70-F1
#
_cell.length_a   1.000
_cell.length_b   1.000
_cell.length_c   1.000
_cell.angle_alpha   90.00
_cell.angle_beta   90.00
_cell.angle_gamma   90.00
#
_symmetry.space_group_name_H-M   'P 1'
#
loop_
_entity.id
_entity.type
_entity.pdbx_description
1 polymer ?
#
loop_
_entity_poly.entity_id
_entity_poly.type
_entity_poly.pdbx_seq_one_letter_code
_entity_poly.pdbx_strand_id
1 'polypeptide(L)'
;MNTRGFWLGLLINFCTLAFALFVFIVSSFALNNLMGEMEFAGIFMANIFAIALALLDYAGISRLYVPDDGDPRSKRYAIYLLIGWLVCALVVWVLTWWSVLVILLDKTDFAPFIKNPEINLVAFRLAPITIAEVVFLTRILLYAAVSRSGARLFTQKPRN
;
A
#
# COMPACT_ATOMS: atom_id res chain seq x y z
N MET A 1 -26.73 16.85 0.46
CA MET A 1 -25.43 16.29 0.89
C MET A 1 -24.77 17.30 1.82
N ASN A 2 -24.45 16.90 3.06
CA ASN A 2 -23.73 17.77 3.99
C ASN A 2 -22.33 18.06 3.45
N THR A 3 -21.97 19.34 3.30
CA THR A 3 -20.66 19.80 2.77
C THR A 3 -19.48 19.09 3.43
N ARG A 4 -19.58 18.76 4.72
CA ARG A 4 -18.56 18.01 5.48
C ARG A 4 -18.36 16.57 4.99
N GLY A 5 -19.43 15.86 4.64
CA GLY A 5 -19.35 14.49 4.14
C GLY A 5 -18.73 14.41 2.75
N PHE A 6 -19.00 15.41 1.91
CA PHE A 6 -18.40 15.52 0.58
C PHE A 6 -16.87 15.72 0.66
N TRP A 7 -16.40 16.67 1.46
CA TRP A 7 -14.96 16.91 1.65
C TRP A 7 -14.22 15.71 2.24
N LEU A 8 -14.83 15.02 3.21
CA LEU A 8 -14.26 13.80 3.79
C LEU A 8 -14.16 12.67 2.75
N GLY A 9 -15.21 12.48 1.93
CA GLY A 9 -15.19 11.49 0.86
C GLY A 9 -14.09 11.79 -0.18
N LEU A 10 -13.90 13.06 -0.54
CA LEU A 10 -12.86 13.47 -1.48
C LEU A 10 -11.46 13.22 -0.90
N LEU A 11 -11.24 13.59 0.37
CA LEU A 11 -9.97 13.37 1.05
C LEU A 11 -9.59 11.89 1.14
N ILE A 12 -10.55 11.01 1.49
CA ILE A 12 -10.29 9.57 1.57
C ILE A 12 -9.95 9.01 0.18
N ASN A 13 -10.71 9.38 -0.86
CA ASN A 13 -10.43 8.94 -2.23
C ASN A 13 -9.03 9.36 -2.70
N PHE A 14 -8.65 10.61 -2.44
CA PHE A 14 -7.32 11.11 -2.78
C PHE A 14 -6.22 10.36 -2.04
N CYS A 15 -6.43 10.09 -0.75
CA CYS A 15 -5.49 9.31 0.06
C CYS A 15 -5.32 7.88 -0.50
N THR A 16 -6.42 7.18 -0.79
CA THR A 16 -6.36 5.84 -1.40
C THR A 16 -5.70 5.84 -2.77
N LEU A 17 -5.91 6.87 -3.58
CA LEU A 17 -5.26 6.98 -4.90
C LEU A 17 -3.75 7.16 -4.77
N ALA A 18 -3.30 8.04 -3.86
CA ALA A 18 -1.89 8.24 -3.59
C ALA A 18 -1.21 6.94 -3.12
N PHE A 19 -1.90 6.15 -2.28
CA PHE A 19 -1.41 4.84 -1.85
C PHE A 19 -1.35 3.82 -2.98
N ALA A 20 -2.36 3.76 -3.85
CA ALA A 20 -2.36 2.89 -5.01
C ALA A 20 -1.20 3.21 -5.97
N LEU A 21 -0.93 4.49 -6.21
CA LEU A 21 0.21 4.93 -7.01
C LEU A 21 1.55 4.53 -6.36
N PHE A 22 1.68 4.68 -5.05
CA PHE A 22 2.87 4.24 -4.33
C PHE A 22 3.09 2.72 -4.47
N VAL A 23 2.04 1.91 -4.29
CA VAL A 23 2.10 0.44 -4.50
C VAL A 23 2.60 0.14 -5.91
N PHE A 24 2.02 0.78 -6.91
CA PHE A 24 2.38 0.56 -8.30
C PHE A 24 3.86 0.91 -8.56
N ILE A 25 4.31 2.10 -8.15
CA ILE A 25 5.68 2.56 -8.40
C ILE A 25 6.70 1.64 -7.75
N VAL A 26 6.54 1.37 -6.45
CA VAL A 26 7.50 0.54 -5.70
C VAL A 26 7.52 -0.88 -6.23
N SER A 27 6.35 -1.46 -6.50
CA SER A 27 6.28 -2.85 -6.98
C SER A 27 6.83 -2.97 -8.39
N SER A 28 6.52 -2.01 -9.28
CA SER A 28 7.05 -2.01 -10.65
C SER A 28 8.58 -1.90 -10.65
N PHE A 29 9.13 -1.00 -9.83
CA PHE A 29 10.58 -0.85 -9.69
C PHE A 29 11.24 -2.13 -9.14
N ALA A 30 10.74 -2.64 -8.01
CA ALA A 30 11.31 -3.83 -7.37
C ALA A 30 11.20 -5.07 -8.26
N LEU A 31 10.05 -5.28 -8.90
CA LEU A 31 9.82 -6.44 -9.75
C LEU A 31 10.64 -6.34 -11.04
N ASN A 32 10.78 -5.17 -11.67
CA ASN A 32 11.70 -5.02 -12.80
C ASN A 32 13.14 -5.35 -12.39
N ASN A 33 13.57 -4.90 -11.22
CA ASN A 33 14.91 -5.20 -10.73
C ASN A 33 15.12 -6.70 -10.42
N LEU A 34 14.10 -7.39 -9.90
CA LEU A 34 14.17 -8.82 -9.55
C LEU A 34 13.99 -9.75 -10.74
N MET A 35 13.10 -9.40 -11.66
CA MET A 35 12.70 -10.23 -12.81
C MET A 35 13.48 -9.89 -14.08
N GLY A 36 14.13 -8.73 -14.12
CA GLY A 36 14.67 -8.15 -15.35
C GLY A 36 13.59 -7.61 -16.27
N GLU A 37 13.98 -7.27 -17.50
CA GLU A 37 13.13 -6.70 -18.55
C GLU A 37 12.27 -7.79 -19.23
N MET A 38 11.52 -8.56 -18.44
CA MET A 38 10.60 -9.55 -18.98
C MET A 38 9.34 -8.86 -19.52
N GLU A 39 9.21 -8.82 -20.85
CA GLU A 39 8.05 -8.28 -21.54
C GLU A 39 7.10 -9.38 -22.03
N PHE A 40 5.80 -9.13 -21.90
CA PHE A 40 4.75 -9.93 -22.53
C PHE A 40 3.84 -9.00 -23.34
N ALA A 41 3.72 -9.28 -24.64
CA ALA A 41 2.93 -8.46 -25.57
C ALA A 41 3.28 -6.95 -25.56
N GLY A 42 4.57 -6.62 -25.38
CA GLY A 42 5.07 -5.23 -25.35
C GLY A 42 4.81 -4.50 -24.02
N ILE A 43 4.43 -5.22 -22.96
CA ILE A 43 4.25 -4.69 -21.61
C ILE A 43 5.17 -5.43 -20.64
N PHE A 44 5.92 -4.70 -19.82
CA PHE A 44 6.72 -5.30 -18.75
C PHE A 44 5.83 -6.09 -17.77
N MET A 45 6.15 -7.36 -17.53
CA MET A 45 5.43 -8.19 -16.56
C MET A 45 5.38 -7.56 -15.17
N ALA A 46 6.47 -6.88 -14.77
CA ALA A 46 6.55 -6.12 -13.54
C ALA A 46 5.40 -5.11 -13.39
N ASN A 47 5.01 -4.43 -14.48
CA ASN A 47 3.90 -3.46 -14.47
C ASN A 47 2.55 -4.16 -14.28
N ILE A 48 2.36 -5.32 -14.91
CA ILE A 48 1.12 -6.11 -14.78
C ILE A 48 0.94 -6.55 -13.32
N PHE A 49 1.99 -7.10 -12.71
CA PHE A 49 1.96 -7.49 -11.29
C PHE A 49 1.79 -6.29 -10.36
N ALA A 50 2.47 -5.17 -10.63
CA ALA A 50 2.34 -3.95 -9.84
C ALA A 50 0.91 -3.38 -9.88
N ILE A 51 0.25 -3.41 -11.06
CA ILE A 51 -1.15 -3.03 -11.20
C ILE A 51 -2.04 -3.99 -10.42
N ALA A 52 -1.81 -5.30 -10.52
CA ALA A 52 -2.60 -6.30 -9.79
C ALA A 52 -2.51 -6.10 -8.26
N LEU A 53 -1.31 -5.83 -7.74
CA LEU A 53 -1.11 -5.49 -6.33
C LEU A 53 -1.85 -4.19 -5.96
N ALA A 54 -1.72 -3.13 -6.75
CA ALA A 54 -2.39 -1.86 -6.48
C ALA A 54 -3.93 -2.00 -6.48
N LEU A 55 -4.48 -2.79 -7.40
CA LEU A 55 -5.92 -3.06 -7.47
C LEU A 55 -6.40 -3.91 -6.29
N LEU A 56 -5.63 -4.91 -5.88
CA LEU A 56 -5.95 -5.75 -4.71
C LEU A 56 -5.95 -4.93 -3.41
N ASP A 57 -4.98 -4.02 -3.25
CA ASP A 57 -4.91 -3.08 -2.13
C ASP A 57 -6.15 -2.17 -2.09
N TYR A 58 -6.51 -1.58 -3.23
CA TYR A 58 -7.70 -0.73 -3.36
C TYR A 58 -9.02 -1.48 -3.09
N ALA A 59 -9.14 -2.72 -3.61
CA ALA A 59 -10.33 -3.55 -3.42
C ALA A 59 -10.58 -3.90 -1.94
N GLY A 60 -9.52 -4.03 -1.13
CA GLY A 60 -9.66 -4.18 0.32
C GLY A 60 -10.33 -2.99 0.99
N ILE A 61 -10.01 -1.78 0.54
CA ILE A 61 -10.54 -0.52 1.09
C ILE A 61 -11.96 -0.26 0.60
N SER A 62 -12.28 -0.62 -0.65
CA SER A 62 -13.60 -0.34 -1.24
C SER A 62 -14.76 -1.01 -0.50
N ARG A 63 -14.52 -2.14 0.17
CA ARG A 63 -15.53 -2.82 1.01
C ARG A 63 -15.95 -1.99 2.22
N LEU A 64 -15.12 -1.09 2.73
CA LEU A 64 -15.46 -0.22 3.86
C LEU A 64 -16.59 0.76 3.54
N TYR A 65 -16.94 0.91 2.25
CA TYR A 65 -18.07 1.71 1.79
C TYR A 65 -19.37 0.91 1.60
N VAL A 66 -19.35 -0.41 1.70
CA VAL A 66 -20.54 -1.23 1.50
C VAL A 66 -21.22 -1.46 2.86
N PRO A 67 -22.50 -1.07 3.03
CA PRO A 67 -23.24 -1.31 4.27
C PRO A 67 -23.26 -2.80 4.65
N ASP A 68 -23.11 -3.09 5.94
CA ASP A 68 -23.31 -4.44 6.46
C ASP A 68 -24.81 -4.73 6.47
N ASP A 69 -25.26 -5.56 5.53
CA ASP A 69 -26.65 -6.00 5.36
C ASP A 69 -27.06 -7.12 6.33
N GLY A 70 -26.15 -7.52 7.23
CA GLY A 70 -26.39 -8.56 8.23
C GLY A 70 -26.35 -9.98 7.66
N ASP A 71 -26.15 -10.17 6.35
CA ASP A 71 -26.00 -11.50 5.74
C ASP A 71 -24.65 -12.11 6.16
N PRO A 72 -24.63 -13.31 6.76
CA PRO A 72 -23.41 -14.06 7.03
C PRO A 72 -22.46 -14.22 5.82
N ARG A 73 -22.98 -14.25 4.58
CA ARG A 73 -22.19 -14.31 3.34
C ARG A 73 -21.43 -13.01 3.07
N SER A 74 -22.07 -11.88 3.31
CA SER A 74 -21.51 -10.52 3.19
C SER A 74 -20.32 -10.34 4.15
N LYS A 75 -20.43 -10.88 5.37
CA LYS A 75 -19.33 -10.88 6.36
C LYS A 75 -18.14 -11.74 5.96
N ARG A 76 -18.35 -12.95 5.42
CA ARG A 76 -17.25 -13.83 4.96
C ARG A 76 -16.49 -13.21 3.79
N TYR A 77 -17.21 -12.62 2.83
CA TYR A 77 -16.59 -11.92 1.71
C TYR A 77 -15.69 -10.76 2.17
N ALA A 78 -16.11 -10.01 3.19
CA ALA A 78 -15.30 -8.94 3.77
C ALA A 78 -13.98 -9.44 4.37
N ILE A 79 -13.98 -10.62 5.01
CA ILE A 79 -12.77 -11.23 5.57
C ILE A 79 -11.80 -11.62 4.44
N TYR A 80 -12.29 -12.16 3.33
CA TYR A 80 -11.43 -12.52 2.19
C TYR A 80 -10.77 -11.29 1.56
N LEU A 81 -11.49 -10.17 1.42
CA LEU A 81 -10.91 -8.92 0.94
C LEU A 81 -9.89 -8.33 1.91
N LEU A 82 -10.14 -8.42 3.22
CA LEU A 82 -9.20 -7.99 4.25
C LEU A 82 -7.91 -8.83 4.24
N ILE A 83 -8.03 -10.15 4.08
CA ILE A 83 -6.86 -11.04 3.94
C ILE A 83 -6.11 -10.71 2.64
N GLY A 84 -6.82 -10.51 1.53
CA GLY A 84 -6.21 -10.12 0.24
C GLY A 84 -5.42 -8.82 0.34
N TRP A 85 -5.99 -7.81 0.98
CA TRP A 85 -5.31 -6.55 1.29
C TRP A 85 -4.08 -6.76 2.17
N LEU A 86 -4.19 -7.56 3.23
CA LEU A 86 -3.07 -7.83 4.14
C LEU A 86 -1.91 -8.54 3.42
N VAL A 87 -2.22 -9.55 2.61
CA VAL A 87 -1.23 -10.27 1.79
C VAL A 87 -0.55 -9.29 0.82
N CYS A 88 -1.31 -8.44 0.15
CA CYS A 88 -0.76 -7.40 -0.72
C CYS A 88 0.16 -6.45 0.06
N ALA A 89 -0.27 -5.97 1.23
CA ALA A 89 0.51 -5.08 2.07
C ALA A 89 1.84 -5.72 2.51
N LEU A 90 1.85 -7.02 2.83
CA LEU A 90 3.06 -7.76 3.17
C LEU A 90 4.02 -7.90 1.98
N VAL A 91 3.51 -8.21 0.79
CA VAL A 91 4.34 -8.25 -0.42
C VAL A 91 4.97 -6.89 -0.68
N VAL A 92 4.19 -5.81 -0.58
CA VAL A 92 4.71 -4.46 -0.82
C VAL A 92 5.69 -4.02 0.27
N TRP A 93 5.55 -4.50 1.51
CA TRP A 93 6.54 -4.29 2.56
C TRP A 93 7.91 -4.87 2.17
N VAL A 94 7.94 -6.12 1.69
CA VAL A 94 9.18 -6.75 1.20
C VAL A 94 9.75 -6.00 -0.02
N LEU A 95 8.90 -5.62 -0.99
CA LEU A 95 9.35 -4.91 -2.19
C LEU A 95 9.84 -3.49 -1.89
N THR A 96 9.26 -2.82 -0.88
CA THR A 96 9.75 -1.52 -0.40
C THR A 96 11.14 -1.66 0.19
N TRP A 97 11.32 -2.67 1.06
CA TRP A 97 12.63 -2.97 1.63
C TRP A 97 13.67 -3.22 0.53
N TRP A 98 13.36 -4.09 -0.43
CA TRP A 98 14.21 -4.36 -1.58
C TRP A 98 14.53 -3.10 -2.39
N SER A 99 13.53 -2.28 -2.70
CA SER A 99 13.70 -1.06 -3.50
C SER A 99 14.68 -0.09 -2.86
N VAL A 100 14.52 0.14 -1.55
CA VAL A 100 15.40 1.05 -0.81
C VAL A 100 16.84 0.52 -0.80
N LEU A 101 17.03 -0.80 -0.64
CA LEU A 101 18.36 -1.41 -0.71
C LEU A 101 19.03 -1.16 -2.06
N VAL A 102 18.33 -1.40 -3.17
CA VAL A 102 18.86 -1.20 -4.52
C VAL A 102 19.25 0.27 -4.75
N ILE A 103 18.39 1.21 -4.35
CA ILE A 103 18.65 2.65 -4.49
C ILE A 103 19.87 3.09 -3.67
N LEU A 104 20.08 2.51 -2.49
CA LEU A 104 21.25 2.82 -1.67
C LEU A 104 22.55 2.26 -2.26
N LEU A 105 22.49 1.08 -2.87
CA LEU A 105 23.66 0.43 -3.48
C LEU A 105 24.11 1.10 -4.78
N ASP A 106 23.17 1.65 -5.56
CA ASP A 106 23.46 2.30 -6.85
C ASP A 106 24.11 3.68 -6.70
N LYS A 107 23.95 4.33 -5.55
CA LYS A 107 24.52 5.66 -5.30
C LYS A 107 26.03 5.56 -4.99
N THR A 108 26.85 6.03 -5.94
CA THR A 108 28.33 6.03 -5.88
C THR A 108 28.92 6.75 -4.65
N ASP A 109 28.18 7.70 -4.07
CA ASP A 109 28.60 8.46 -2.89
C ASP A 109 28.61 7.64 -1.58
N PHE A 110 28.09 6.40 -1.58
CA PHE A 110 28.09 5.55 -0.38
C PHE A 110 29.36 4.72 -0.18
N ALA A 111 30.32 4.76 -1.11
CA ALA A 111 31.59 4.03 -0.99
C ALA A 111 32.37 4.28 0.33
N PRO A 112 32.37 5.49 0.93
CA PRO A 112 33.01 5.72 2.23
C PRO A 112 32.27 5.04 3.40
N PHE A 113 30.94 4.95 3.34
CA PHE A 113 30.12 4.35 4.40
C PHE A 113 30.22 2.83 4.44
N ILE A 114 30.49 2.19 3.30
CA ILE A 114 30.72 0.74 3.23
C ILE A 114 31.92 0.31 4.09
N LYS A 115 32.92 1.18 4.24
CA LYS A 115 34.17 0.90 4.98
C LYS A 115 34.03 1.02 6.49
N ASN A 116 33.02 1.72 7.00
CA ASN A 116 32.76 1.83 8.43
C ASN A 116 31.71 0.78 8.84
N PRO A 117 32.07 -0.24 9.66
CA PRO A 117 31.15 -1.33 10.02
C PRO A 117 29.84 -0.85 10.68
N GLU A 118 29.91 0.18 11.53
CA GLU A 118 28.74 0.69 12.25
C GLU A 118 27.79 1.43 11.31
N ILE A 119 28.34 2.30 10.45
CA ILE A 119 27.52 3.08 9.51
C ILE A 119 26.94 2.18 8.41
N ASN A 120 27.71 1.18 7.96
CA ASN A 120 27.24 0.17 7.01
C ASN A 120 26.00 -0.56 7.57
N LEU A 121 26.06 -0.99 8.84
CA LEU A 121 24.96 -1.71 9.49
C LEU A 121 23.69 -0.84 9.59
N VAL A 122 23.82 0.44 9.94
CA VAL A 122 22.68 1.36 9.99
C VAL A 122 22.11 1.64 8.59
N ALA A 123 22.98 1.96 7.62
CA ALA A 123 22.57 2.39 6.28
C ALA A 123 21.95 1.25 5.46
N PHE A 124 22.59 0.07 5.43
CA PHE A 124 22.19 -1.02 4.54
C PHE A 124 21.32 -2.08 5.21
N ARG A 125 21.26 -2.13 6.54
CA ARG A 125 20.43 -3.12 7.25
C ARG A 125 19.23 -2.49 7.93
N LEU A 126 19.45 -1.43 8.70
CA LEU A 126 18.39 -0.87 9.56
C LEU A 126 17.46 0.09 8.81
N ALA A 127 18.01 1.04 8.05
CA ALA A 127 17.20 2.07 7.39
C ALA A 127 16.16 1.49 6.40
N PRO A 128 16.50 0.52 5.53
CA PRO A 128 15.56 -0.02 4.56
C PRO A 128 14.37 -0.75 5.22
N ILE A 129 14.64 -1.54 6.26
CA ILE A 129 13.61 -2.25 7.03
C ILE A 129 12.72 -1.25 7.77
N THR A 130 13.32 -0.23 8.38
CA THR A 130 12.57 0.79 9.13
C THR A 130 11.61 1.57 8.21
N ILE A 131 12.06 1.95 7.02
CA ILE A 131 11.22 2.63 6.03
C ILE A 131 10.07 1.73 5.58
N ALA A 132 10.36 0.46 5.27
CA ALA A 132 9.33 -0.50 4.90
C ALA A 132 8.29 -0.67 6.02
N GLU A 133 8.72 -0.79 7.28
CA GLU A 133 7.85 -0.93 8.43
C GLU A 133 6.94 0.28 8.64
N VAL A 134 7.47 1.50 8.56
CA VAL A 134 6.67 2.73 8.66
C VAL A 134 5.62 2.79 7.56
N VAL A 135 5.97 2.42 6.33
CA VAL A 135 5.03 2.35 5.21
C VAL A 135 3.92 1.32 5.48
N PHE A 136 4.28 0.13 5.96
CA PHE A 136 3.32 -0.93 6.29
C PHE A 136 2.37 -0.54 7.43
N LEU A 137 2.90 0.02 8.52
CA LEU A 137 2.10 0.49 9.65
C LEU A 137 1.16 1.62 9.24
N THR A 138 1.62 2.54 8.40
CA THR A 138 0.78 3.64 7.88
C THR A 138 -0.42 3.09 7.10
N ARG A 139 -0.26 1.98 6.36
CA ARG A 139 -1.37 1.32 5.66
C ARG A 139 -2.39 0.69 6.60
N ILE A 140 -1.92 0.01 7.66
CA ILE A 140 -2.79 -0.54 8.70
C ILE A 140 -3.60 0.58 9.36
N LEU A 141 -2.94 1.69 9.71
CA LEU A 141 -3.59 2.84 10.31
C LEU A 141 -4.59 3.49 9.37
N LEU A 142 -4.27 3.60 8.07
CA LEU A 142 -5.20 4.13 7.07
C LEU A 142 -6.45 3.25 6.96
N TYR A 143 -6.28 1.94 6.84
CA TYR A 143 -7.40 1.00 6.79
C TYR A 143 -8.28 1.13 8.03
N ALA A 144 -7.68 1.17 9.22
CA ALA A 144 -8.39 1.34 10.48
C ALA A 144 -9.13 2.70 10.56
N ALA A 145 -8.50 3.78 10.08
CA ALA A 145 -9.09 5.12 10.06
C ALA A 145 -10.28 5.21 9.09
N VAL A 146 -10.15 4.66 7.88
CA VAL A 146 -11.24 4.60 6.89
C VAL A 146 -12.37 3.72 7.40
N SER A 147 -12.07 2.58 8.03
CA SER A 147 -13.07 1.66 8.57
C SER A 147 -13.95 2.33 9.64
N ARG A 148 -13.33 3.09 10.55
CA ARG A 148 -14.07 3.87 11.57
C ARG A 148 -14.79 5.09 11.00
N SER A 149 -14.24 5.72 9.97
CA SER A 149 -14.82 6.91 9.34
C SER A 149 -16.02 6.57 8.46
N GLY A 150 -16.01 5.40 7.78
CA GLY A 150 -17.13 4.89 6.99
C GLY A 150 -18.40 4.79 7.84
N ALA A 151 -18.31 4.26 9.05
CA ALA A 151 -19.45 4.19 9.98
C ALA A 151 -20.08 5.57 10.27
N ARG A 152 -19.29 6.65 10.28
CA ARG A 152 -19.77 8.03 10.52
C ARG A 152 -20.36 8.70 9.28
N LEU A 153 -19.92 8.31 8.08
CA LEU A 153 -20.47 8.82 6.82
C LEU A 153 -21.89 8.29 6.56
N PHE A 154 -22.21 7.09 7.04
CA PHE A 154 -23.53 6.46 6.88
C PHE A 154 -24.51 6.67 8.05
N THR A 155 -24.06 7.14 9.22
CA THR A 155 -24.94 7.37 10.39
C THR A 155 -25.51 8.79 10.50
N GLN A 156 -25.30 9.67 9.52
CA GLN A 156 -26.03 10.95 9.47
C GLN A 156 -27.48 10.73 9.01
N LYS A 157 -28.29 10.18 9.92
CA LYS A 157 -29.75 10.19 9.85
C LYS A 157 -30.21 11.65 9.67
N PRO A 158 -31.08 11.97 8.70
CA PRO A 158 -31.65 13.31 8.62
C PRO A 158 -32.36 13.59 9.94
N ARG A 159 -31.96 14.65 10.62
CA ARG A 159 -32.65 15.13 11.81
C ARG A 159 -33.92 15.83 11.29
N ASN A 160 -35.06 15.15 11.46
CA ASN A 160 -36.38 15.75 11.29
C ASN A 160 -36.53 16.97 12.19
#